data_AF-A0A2W5T8J2-F1
#
_entry.id   AF-A0A2W5T8J2-F1
#
_cell.length_a   1.000
_cell.length_b   1.000
_cell.length_c   1.000
_cell.angle_alpha   90.00
_cell.angle_beta   90.00
_cell.angle_gamma   90.00
#
_symmetry.space_group_name_H-M   'P 1'
#
loop_
_entity.id
_entity.type
_entity.pdbx_description
1 polymer ?
#
loop_
_entity_poly.entity_id
_entity_poly.type
_entity_poly.pdbx_seq_one_letter_code
_entity_poly.pdbx_strand_id
1 'polypeptide(L)'
;MHAMRRVLPVLVVWLVACDDDDLRRRPPPEPMAMCGDGIIQDGEDCDASATGEATCQTLGFDTGQVVCKACKYDTTLCVKRCGNGVLDLGESCDGTLNVPACTNWGFNACSDSCVVDTRRCLSTSPFETGPELTVDKGGNTVLGDMSPTGPGDVVMVVPAFNRIEIFPWNMTRGFEATGSRKLSFQRTPRQVEVFDANGDGITDLAVCNDDSTTDLIVGGATYSLTEIDAGTPCLSGRFLPTNGVARRTAVFSQPNETLWFSEGGISVRQTAGMRAAAWGPHGVVWATSLHFYFSDGGTAPMPEFADELGTADLDGDGDEDLVLALGAGNMQLFENTGAGFAPRQTFDHVNSGLAHLRVVDFDQDGRDDVFWVEPAAFVVRRNDGAFTFTETRVAITDERPSSVSLGDADGDGDLDVAITWPHGATDRTTTRVWRNRVR
;
A
#
# COMPACT_ATOMS: atom_id res chain seq x y z
N MET A 1 46.63 -90.45 21.75
CA MET A 1 47.46 -90.80 22.92
C MET A 1 46.66 -90.49 24.17
N HIS A 2 46.46 -91.49 25.06
CA HIS A 2 46.15 -91.43 26.51
C HIS A 2 45.02 -90.50 27.02
N ALA A 3 44.11 -90.86 27.92
CA ALA A 3 43.79 -92.07 28.69
C ALA A 3 42.52 -91.80 29.54
N MET A 4 41.74 -92.85 29.85
CA MET A 4 40.96 -93.11 31.10
C MET A 4 39.84 -92.13 31.53
N ARG A 5 38.77 -92.47 32.25
CA ARG A 5 38.14 -93.69 32.81
C ARG A 5 36.69 -93.31 33.21
N ARG A 6 35.74 -94.24 33.09
CA ARG A 6 34.32 -94.13 33.52
C ARG A 6 34.15 -94.19 35.04
N VAL A 7 33.16 -93.49 35.62
CA VAL A 7 32.37 -93.93 36.80
C VAL A 7 30.91 -93.41 36.74
N LEU A 8 29.98 -94.25 37.18
CA LEU A 8 28.50 -94.22 37.13
C LEU A 8 27.81 -93.25 38.15
N PRO A 9 26.46 -93.06 38.08
CA PRO A 9 25.75 -91.93 38.67
C PRO A 9 25.35 -92.14 40.13
N VAL A 10 25.20 -91.03 40.87
CA VAL A 10 24.59 -91.02 42.21
C VAL A 10 23.33 -90.16 42.16
N LEU A 11 22.18 -90.81 42.35
CA LEU A 11 20.89 -90.19 42.57
C LEU A 11 20.87 -89.65 44.01
N VAL A 12 20.83 -88.33 44.17
CA VAL A 12 20.64 -87.70 45.48
C VAL A 12 19.23 -87.11 45.52
N VAL A 13 18.39 -87.72 46.33
CA VAL A 13 17.09 -87.19 46.77
C VAL A 13 17.40 -86.04 47.73
N TRP A 14 17.00 -84.82 47.37
CA TRP A 14 16.98 -83.69 48.29
C TRP A 14 15.54 -83.40 48.70
N LEU A 15 15.33 -83.39 50.02
CA LEU A 15 14.12 -82.95 50.68
C LEU A 15 13.79 -81.52 50.26
N VAL A 16 12.52 -81.27 49.93
CA VAL A 16 11.96 -79.93 49.82
C VAL A 16 11.89 -79.35 51.24
N ALA A 17 12.77 -78.39 51.54
CA ALA A 17 12.52 -77.41 52.57
C ALA A 17 11.91 -76.18 51.89
N CYS A 18 10.74 -75.74 52.36
CA CYS A 18 10.22 -74.42 52.00
C CYS A 18 11.18 -73.37 52.55
N ASP A 19 11.79 -72.58 51.67
CA ASP A 19 12.49 -71.35 52.06
C ASP A 19 11.55 -70.18 51.77
N ASP A 20 11.18 -69.49 52.85
CA ASP A 20 10.08 -68.54 52.94
C ASP A 20 10.57 -67.11 52.61
N ASP A 21 11.27 -66.94 51.48
CA ASP A 21 12.05 -65.71 51.21
C ASP A 21 11.71 -64.97 49.90
N ASP A 22 10.58 -65.30 49.25
CA ASP A 22 10.18 -64.68 47.96
C ASP A 22 9.08 -63.61 48.09
N LEU A 23 8.88 -63.04 49.29
CA LEU A 23 7.90 -61.95 49.52
C LEU A 23 8.50 -60.57 49.78
N ARG A 24 9.80 -60.35 49.52
CA ARG A 24 10.45 -59.05 49.82
C ARG A 24 11.25 -58.40 48.68
N ARG A 25 10.92 -58.67 47.42
CA ARG A 25 11.55 -57.99 46.28
C ARG A 25 10.60 -57.51 45.18
N ARG A 26 9.34 -57.23 45.50
CA ARG A 26 8.62 -56.24 44.70
C ARG A 26 8.98 -54.86 45.27
N PRO A 27 9.63 -53.96 44.50
CA PRO A 27 9.65 -52.56 44.92
C PRO A 27 8.20 -52.16 45.21
N PRO A 28 7.95 -51.33 46.25
CA PRO A 28 6.61 -50.81 46.47
C PRO A 28 6.11 -50.24 45.13
N PRO A 29 4.81 -50.42 44.78
CA PRO A 29 4.28 -49.72 43.62
C PRO A 29 4.68 -48.25 43.80
N GLU A 30 5.38 -47.69 42.80
CA GLU A 30 5.66 -46.26 42.79
C GLU A 30 4.33 -45.56 43.11
N PRO A 31 4.33 -44.55 44.01
CA PRO A 31 3.10 -43.84 44.35
C PRO A 31 2.47 -43.46 43.02
N MET A 32 1.24 -43.94 42.78
CA MET A 32 0.54 -43.62 41.54
C MET A 32 0.49 -42.10 41.49
N ALA A 33 1.06 -41.50 40.44
CA ALA A 33 1.04 -40.06 40.23
C ALA A 33 -0.38 -39.54 40.50
N MET A 34 -0.54 -38.83 41.61
CA MET A 34 -1.83 -38.45 42.15
C MET A 34 -2.05 -36.98 41.89
N CYS A 35 -2.71 -36.73 40.76
CA CYS A 35 -3.04 -35.39 40.37
C CYS A 35 -3.83 -34.62 41.44
N GLY A 36 -3.28 -33.51 41.90
CA GLY A 36 -3.84 -32.63 42.92
C GLY A 36 -3.24 -32.81 44.32
N ASP A 37 -2.13 -33.52 44.47
CA ASP A 37 -1.44 -33.70 45.77
C ASP A 37 -0.42 -32.58 46.09
N GLY A 38 -0.20 -31.67 45.16
CA GLY A 38 0.66 -30.50 45.26
C GLY A 38 2.13 -30.76 44.91
N ILE A 39 2.49 -31.95 44.42
CA ILE A 39 3.85 -32.33 44.07
C ILE A 39 3.88 -32.85 42.63
N ILE A 40 4.71 -32.23 41.77
CA ILE A 40 4.90 -32.71 40.40
C ILE A 40 5.69 -34.02 40.40
N GLN A 41 5.08 -35.10 39.93
CA GLN A 41 5.67 -36.46 39.88
C GLN A 41 5.93 -36.93 38.44
N ASP A 42 6.73 -37.99 38.28
CA ASP A 42 7.01 -38.57 36.96
C ASP A 42 5.70 -39.03 36.29
N GLY A 43 5.37 -38.42 35.15
CA GLY A 43 4.13 -38.64 34.41
C GLY A 43 3.15 -37.44 34.43
N GLU A 44 3.42 -36.42 35.24
CA GLU A 44 2.65 -35.18 35.32
C GLU A 44 3.41 -34.01 34.71
N ASP A 45 2.73 -33.15 33.94
CA ASP A 45 3.35 -31.91 33.48
C ASP A 45 3.23 -30.82 34.57
N CYS A 46 2.22 -30.90 35.43
CA CYS A 46 1.94 -29.99 36.54
C CYS A 46 1.07 -30.67 37.60
N ASP A 47 0.95 -30.08 38.79
CA ASP A 47 0.02 -30.53 39.84
C ASP A 47 -0.64 -29.34 40.57
N ALA A 48 -1.98 -29.30 40.63
CA ALA A 48 -2.75 -28.25 41.30
C ALA A 48 -2.32 -26.81 40.88
N SER A 49 -1.67 -26.06 41.78
CA SER A 49 -1.10 -24.73 41.47
C SER A 49 0.40 -24.77 41.15
N ALA A 50 1.04 -25.93 41.27
CA ALA A 50 2.44 -26.14 40.94
C ALA A 50 2.58 -26.40 39.43
N THR A 51 3.02 -25.38 38.69
CA THR A 51 3.35 -25.49 37.26
C THR A 51 4.84 -25.71 37.00
N GLY A 52 5.67 -25.80 38.05
CA GLY A 52 7.12 -25.89 37.93
C GLY A 52 7.72 -24.57 37.44
N GLU A 53 8.62 -24.63 36.45
CA GLU A 53 9.17 -23.46 35.75
C GLU A 53 8.30 -23.00 34.57
N ALA A 54 7.20 -23.71 34.27
CA ALA A 54 6.36 -23.41 33.12
C ALA A 54 5.53 -22.14 33.35
N THR A 55 5.82 -21.11 32.55
CA THR A 55 4.99 -19.93 32.31
C THR A 55 4.44 -19.95 30.88
N CYS A 56 3.46 -19.08 30.60
CA CYS A 56 2.95 -18.93 29.23
C CYS A 56 4.11 -18.61 28.26
N GLN A 57 5.09 -17.80 28.67
CA GLN A 57 6.28 -17.49 27.87
C GLN A 57 7.13 -18.71 27.57
N THR A 58 7.42 -19.54 28.57
CA THR A 58 8.23 -20.75 28.35
C THR A 58 7.51 -21.80 27.48
N LEU A 59 6.18 -21.70 27.37
CA LEU A 59 5.34 -22.58 26.55
C LEU A 59 4.99 -21.96 25.19
N GLY A 60 5.55 -20.80 24.83
CA GLY A 60 5.37 -20.16 23.51
C GLY A 60 4.18 -19.20 23.38
N PHE A 61 3.77 -18.56 24.47
CA PHE A 61 2.72 -17.53 24.52
C PHE A 61 3.22 -16.26 25.23
N ASP A 62 2.75 -15.07 24.87
CA ASP A 62 3.27 -13.80 25.42
C ASP A 62 2.96 -13.55 26.89
N THR A 63 1.70 -13.77 27.26
CA THR A 63 1.15 -13.36 28.56
C THR A 63 0.10 -14.34 29.04
N GLY A 64 -0.42 -14.10 30.24
CA GLY A 64 -1.45 -14.93 30.84
C GLY A 64 -0.88 -15.88 31.88
N GLN A 65 -1.67 -16.89 32.22
CA GLN A 65 -1.34 -17.81 33.29
C GLN A 65 -1.51 -19.25 32.80
N VAL A 66 -0.49 -20.08 33.01
CA VAL A 66 -0.61 -21.53 32.83
C VAL A 66 -1.38 -22.06 34.03
N VAL A 67 -2.43 -22.82 33.78
CA VAL A 67 -3.20 -23.51 34.82
C VAL A 67 -2.93 -25.00 34.71
N CYS A 68 -2.99 -25.71 35.83
CA CYS A 68 -2.94 -27.16 35.78
C CYS A 68 -4.34 -27.75 35.71
N LYS A 69 -4.59 -28.61 34.73
CA LYS A 69 -5.87 -29.32 34.59
C LYS A 69 -5.62 -30.77 34.22
N ALA A 70 -6.09 -31.69 35.07
CA ALA A 70 -5.86 -33.13 34.90
C ALA A 70 -4.37 -33.47 34.67
N CYS A 71 -3.48 -32.79 35.39
CA CYS A 71 -2.02 -32.99 35.37
C CYS A 71 -1.34 -32.75 34.02
N LYS A 72 -2.01 -31.93 33.21
CA LYS A 72 -1.49 -31.36 31.98
C LYS A 72 -1.58 -29.84 32.05
N TYR A 73 -0.60 -29.18 31.43
CA TYR A 73 -0.65 -27.74 31.26
C TYR A 73 -1.91 -27.37 30.47
N ASP A 74 -2.75 -26.54 31.06
CA ASP A 74 -3.87 -25.90 30.42
C ASP A 74 -3.45 -24.48 30.06
N THR A 75 -3.28 -24.25 28.75
CA THR A 75 -2.85 -22.97 28.18
C THR A 75 -4.02 -22.10 27.74
N THR A 76 -5.27 -22.44 28.10
CA THR A 76 -6.45 -21.66 27.69
C THR A 76 -6.47 -20.22 28.18
N LEU A 77 -5.75 -19.92 29.27
CA LEU A 77 -5.57 -18.57 29.79
C LEU A 77 -4.26 -17.91 29.35
N CYS A 78 -3.45 -18.60 28.56
CA CYS A 78 -2.32 -17.98 27.87
C CYS A 78 -2.83 -17.21 26.66
N VAL A 79 -2.28 -16.02 26.47
CA VAL A 79 -2.62 -15.13 25.35
C VAL A 79 -1.39 -15.04 24.46
N LYS A 80 -1.60 -15.37 23.18
CA LYS A 80 -0.68 -15.07 22.10
C LYS A 80 -1.03 -13.70 21.52
N ARG A 81 -0.03 -12.86 21.31
CA ARG A 81 -0.15 -11.51 20.78
C ARG A 81 0.59 -11.48 19.45
N CYS A 82 -0.17 -11.71 18.38
CA CYS A 82 0.31 -11.39 17.05
C CYS A 82 0.68 -9.90 16.97
N GLY A 83 1.82 -9.60 16.35
CA GLY A 83 2.34 -8.24 16.18
C GLY A 83 3.24 -7.77 17.32
N ASN A 84 3.85 -8.68 18.08
CA ASN A 84 4.82 -8.35 19.14
C ASN A 84 6.25 -8.08 18.60
N GLY A 85 6.46 -8.30 17.29
CA GLY A 85 7.73 -8.12 16.58
C GLY A 85 8.66 -9.35 16.61
N VAL A 86 8.19 -10.50 17.10
CA VAL A 86 8.95 -11.74 17.25
C VAL A 86 8.14 -12.91 16.69
N LEU A 87 8.77 -13.77 15.90
CA LEU A 87 8.12 -14.98 15.39
C LEU A 87 8.20 -16.10 16.44
N ASP A 88 7.13 -16.30 17.20
CA ASP A 88 7.07 -17.28 18.28
C ASP A 88 6.79 -18.71 17.80
N LEU A 89 7.08 -19.70 18.66
CA LEU A 89 6.84 -21.11 18.32
C LEU A 89 5.34 -21.34 18.00
N GLY A 90 5.08 -21.90 16.82
CA GLY A 90 3.72 -22.17 16.34
C GLY A 90 3.02 -20.99 15.67
N GLU A 91 3.69 -19.85 15.47
CA GLU A 91 3.23 -18.79 14.57
C GLU A 91 3.66 -19.06 13.15
N SER A 92 2.83 -18.66 12.19
CA SER A 92 3.25 -18.58 10.78
C SER A 92 3.74 -17.18 10.41
N CYS A 93 3.35 -16.15 11.15
CA CYS A 93 3.77 -14.76 10.99
C CYS A 93 3.53 -13.97 12.29
N ASP A 94 4.14 -12.79 12.40
CA ASP A 94 3.91 -11.82 13.47
C ASP A 94 3.91 -10.39 12.91
N GLY A 95 2.75 -9.72 12.89
CA GLY A 95 2.64 -8.39 12.26
C GLY A 95 3.03 -8.42 10.77
N THR A 96 4.15 -7.79 10.41
CA THR A 96 4.74 -7.87 9.06
C THR A 96 5.84 -8.93 8.95
N LEU A 97 6.29 -9.49 10.07
CA LEU A 97 7.34 -10.50 10.11
C LEU A 97 6.85 -11.82 9.54
N ASN A 98 7.63 -12.39 8.63
CA ASN A 98 7.34 -13.65 7.93
C ASN A 98 6.00 -13.62 7.15
N VAL A 99 5.56 -12.45 6.70
CA VAL A 99 4.45 -12.28 5.77
C VAL A 99 5.02 -12.23 4.34
N PRO A 100 4.86 -13.29 3.52
CA PRO A 100 5.38 -13.29 2.15
C PRO A 100 4.58 -12.32 1.27
N ALA A 101 5.19 -11.78 0.21
CA ALA A 101 4.49 -11.00 -0.80
C ALA A 101 3.54 -11.88 -1.65
N CYS A 102 2.51 -11.28 -2.24
CA CYS A 102 1.68 -11.97 -3.23
C CYS A 102 2.49 -12.24 -4.50
N THR A 103 2.19 -13.34 -5.21
CA THR A 103 2.88 -13.63 -6.48
C THR A 103 2.46 -12.67 -7.60
N ASN A 104 1.17 -12.32 -7.60
CA ASN A 104 0.60 -11.35 -8.53
C ASN A 104 0.21 -10.11 -7.74
N TRP A 105 -1.08 -9.82 -7.61
CA TRP A 105 -1.54 -8.54 -7.07
C TRP A 105 -2.03 -8.67 -5.64
N GLY A 106 -2.01 -7.56 -4.91
CA GLY A 106 -2.47 -7.42 -3.55
C GLY A 106 -1.38 -7.70 -2.52
N PHE A 107 -1.78 -7.74 -1.26
CA PHE A 107 -0.90 -7.94 -0.13
C PHE A 107 -1.32 -9.14 0.70
N ASN A 108 -0.37 -9.75 1.43
CA ASN A 108 -0.72 -10.65 2.53
C ASN A 108 -0.68 -9.85 3.84
N ALA A 109 -1.46 -10.28 4.82
CA ALA A 109 -1.39 -9.72 6.17
C ALA A 109 -1.29 -10.83 7.20
N CYS A 110 -0.66 -10.57 8.33
CA CYS A 110 -0.76 -11.48 9.45
C CYS A 110 -2.08 -11.26 10.19
N SER A 111 -2.87 -12.32 10.36
CA SER A 111 -4.12 -12.26 11.13
C SER A 111 -3.86 -12.19 12.63
N ASP A 112 -4.87 -11.79 13.41
CA ASP A 112 -4.83 -11.81 14.89
C ASP A 112 -4.53 -13.20 15.48
N SER A 113 -4.68 -14.27 14.68
CA SER A 113 -4.34 -15.64 15.07
C SER A 113 -2.93 -16.09 14.68
N CYS A 114 -2.05 -15.16 14.27
CA CYS A 114 -0.65 -15.42 13.87
C CYS A 114 -0.53 -16.36 12.65
N VAL A 115 -1.51 -16.29 11.75
CA VAL A 115 -1.54 -17.03 10.48
C VAL A 115 -1.61 -16.05 9.33
N VAL A 116 -0.85 -16.31 8.26
CA VAL A 116 -0.84 -15.49 7.05
C VAL A 116 -2.22 -15.56 6.39
N ASP A 117 -2.85 -14.41 6.21
CA ASP A 117 -4.11 -14.24 5.49
C ASP A 117 -3.84 -13.87 4.03
N THR A 118 -4.15 -14.80 3.13
CA THR A 118 -3.92 -14.66 1.69
C THR A 118 -5.15 -14.25 0.90
N ARG A 119 -6.27 -13.92 1.57
CA ARG A 119 -7.54 -13.58 0.89
C ARG A 119 -7.48 -12.30 0.05
N ARG A 120 -6.45 -11.50 0.27
CA ARG A 120 -6.19 -10.23 -0.41
C ARG A 120 -5.27 -10.37 -1.62
N CYS A 121 -4.64 -11.53 -1.81
CA CYS A 121 -3.91 -11.81 -3.05
C CYS A 121 -4.88 -12.11 -4.19
N LEU A 122 -4.68 -11.45 -5.33
CA LEU A 122 -5.39 -11.70 -6.58
C LEU A 122 -4.54 -12.58 -7.50
N SER A 123 -5.20 -13.38 -8.33
CA SER A 123 -4.53 -14.32 -9.25
C SER A 123 -4.32 -13.76 -10.67
N THR A 124 -4.90 -12.60 -10.99
CA THR A 124 -4.86 -11.94 -12.30
C THR A 124 -4.69 -10.43 -12.12
N SER A 125 -4.67 -9.68 -13.23
CA SER A 125 -4.74 -8.21 -13.22
C SER A 125 -5.89 -7.72 -12.31
N PRO A 126 -5.67 -6.67 -11.50
CA PRO A 126 -6.66 -6.20 -10.54
C PRO A 126 -7.65 -5.24 -11.20
N PHE A 127 -7.25 -4.59 -12.29
CA PHE A 127 -8.03 -3.56 -12.96
C PHE A 127 -9.20 -4.14 -13.75
N GLU A 128 -10.41 -3.90 -13.28
CA GLU A 128 -11.66 -4.24 -13.95
C GLU A 128 -12.23 -3.02 -14.68
N THR A 129 -12.70 -3.20 -15.91
CA THR A 129 -13.39 -2.11 -16.63
C THR A 129 -14.66 -1.71 -15.89
N GLY A 130 -14.75 -0.43 -15.52
CA GLY A 130 -15.87 0.20 -14.85
C GLY A 130 -16.76 1.03 -15.79
N PRO A 131 -17.63 1.87 -15.22
CA PRO A 131 -18.59 2.66 -15.97
C PRO A 131 -17.92 3.76 -16.81
N GLU A 132 -18.63 4.18 -17.85
CA GLU A 132 -18.25 5.30 -18.70
C GLU A 132 -19.18 6.48 -18.49
N LEU A 133 -18.60 7.68 -18.50
CA LEU A 133 -19.30 8.95 -18.51
C LEU A 133 -18.91 9.71 -19.77
N THR A 134 -19.89 10.07 -20.60
CA THR A 134 -19.63 10.91 -21.78
C THR A 134 -20.34 12.25 -21.65
N VAL A 135 -19.56 13.32 -21.73
CA VAL A 135 -20.02 14.70 -21.55
C VAL A 135 -19.72 15.52 -22.81
N ASP A 136 -20.68 16.31 -23.24
CA ASP A 136 -20.48 17.23 -24.35
C ASP A 136 -19.61 18.39 -23.90
N LYS A 137 -18.55 18.70 -24.67
CA LYS A 137 -17.59 19.79 -24.41
C LYS A 137 -16.84 19.66 -23.08
N GLY A 138 -16.78 18.45 -22.52
CA GLY A 138 -15.97 18.19 -21.33
C GLY A 138 -14.46 18.28 -21.63
N GLY A 139 -13.67 18.23 -20.58
CA GLY A 139 -12.21 18.39 -20.65
C GLY A 139 -11.49 17.61 -19.56
N ASN A 140 -10.49 18.25 -18.95
CA ASN A 140 -9.76 17.68 -17.82
C ASN A 140 -10.74 17.18 -16.73
N THR A 141 -10.42 16.01 -16.21
CA THR A 141 -11.25 15.26 -15.26
C THR A 141 -10.39 14.71 -14.14
N VAL A 142 -10.93 14.76 -12.93
CA VAL A 142 -10.34 14.17 -11.72
C VAL A 142 -11.36 13.35 -10.93
N LEU A 143 -10.88 12.36 -10.19
CA LEU A 143 -11.63 11.58 -9.21
C LEU A 143 -11.38 12.16 -7.82
N GLY A 144 -12.43 12.47 -7.08
CA GLY A 144 -12.31 12.86 -5.67
C GLY A 144 -13.62 12.73 -4.92
N ASP A 145 -13.57 12.34 -3.64
CA ASP A 145 -14.77 12.26 -2.81
C ASP A 145 -15.18 13.65 -2.35
N MET A 146 -16.11 14.25 -3.08
CA MET A 146 -16.66 15.56 -2.73
C MET A 146 -17.68 15.45 -1.60
N SER A 147 -17.99 14.26 -1.09
CA SER A 147 -18.92 13.96 0.00
C SER A 147 -18.16 13.55 1.27
N PRO A 148 -18.70 13.73 2.49
CA PRO A 148 -18.10 13.17 3.72
C PRO A 148 -18.27 11.66 3.86
N THR A 149 -19.19 11.08 3.10
CA THR A 149 -19.46 9.64 3.06
C THR A 149 -19.78 9.29 1.63
N GLY A 150 -18.81 8.79 0.87
CA GLY A 150 -19.11 8.46 -0.51
C GLY A 150 -18.03 7.67 -1.25
N PRO A 151 -18.44 6.98 -2.32
CA PRO A 151 -17.57 6.65 -3.43
C PRO A 151 -17.08 7.94 -4.12
N GLY A 152 -15.90 7.92 -4.75
CA GLY A 152 -15.34 9.08 -5.43
C GLY A 152 -16.20 9.60 -6.59
N ASP A 153 -16.31 10.93 -6.68
CA ASP A 153 -17.05 11.62 -7.73
C ASP A 153 -16.14 11.96 -8.92
N VAL A 154 -16.71 12.00 -10.12
CA VAL A 154 -16.02 12.58 -11.29
C VAL A 154 -16.24 14.08 -11.31
N VAL A 155 -15.15 14.83 -11.20
CA VAL A 155 -15.14 16.29 -11.32
C VAL A 155 -14.52 16.65 -12.66
N MET A 156 -15.29 17.33 -13.52
CA MET A 156 -14.90 17.62 -14.90
C MET A 156 -15.03 19.10 -15.22
N VAL A 157 -13.99 19.68 -15.85
CA VAL A 157 -14.11 21.02 -16.46
C VAL A 157 -14.91 20.94 -17.75
N VAL A 158 -15.79 21.92 -17.97
CA VAL A 158 -16.58 22.05 -19.19
C VAL A 158 -16.40 23.47 -19.76
N PRO A 159 -15.26 23.72 -20.44
CA PRO A 159 -14.82 25.07 -20.80
C PRO A 159 -15.83 25.83 -21.65
N ALA A 160 -16.52 25.15 -22.57
CA ALA A 160 -17.50 25.80 -23.47
C ALA A 160 -18.70 26.41 -22.74
N PHE A 161 -18.91 26.08 -21.46
CA PHE A 161 -19.98 26.63 -20.64
C PHE A 161 -19.47 27.34 -19.37
N ASN A 162 -18.17 27.66 -19.30
CA ASN A 162 -17.53 28.30 -18.14
C ASN A 162 -17.91 27.64 -16.81
N ARG A 163 -17.84 26.31 -16.72
CA ARG A 163 -18.25 25.58 -15.52
C ARG A 163 -17.44 24.34 -15.23
N ILE A 164 -17.56 23.88 -13.99
CA ILE A 164 -17.24 22.51 -13.57
C ILE A 164 -18.55 21.76 -13.36
N GLU A 165 -18.54 20.48 -13.72
CA GLU A 165 -19.61 19.53 -13.40
C GLU A 165 -19.07 18.41 -12.51
N ILE A 166 -19.80 18.13 -11.43
CA ILE A 166 -19.52 17.04 -10.49
C ILE A 166 -20.57 15.97 -10.72
N PHE A 167 -20.11 14.76 -11.04
CA PHE A 167 -20.91 13.60 -11.37
C PHE A 167 -20.76 12.55 -10.27
N PRO A 168 -21.78 12.40 -9.41
CA PRO A 168 -21.66 11.52 -8.28
C PRO A 168 -21.65 10.05 -8.71
N TRP A 169 -20.90 9.24 -7.96
CA TRP A 169 -20.91 7.80 -8.16
C TRP A 169 -22.08 7.13 -7.46
N ASN A 170 -22.83 6.31 -8.20
CA ASN A 170 -23.83 5.41 -7.67
C ASN A 170 -23.33 3.96 -7.77
N MET A 171 -23.13 3.30 -6.63
CA MET A 171 -22.60 1.92 -6.56
C MET A 171 -23.37 0.90 -7.41
N THR A 172 -24.64 1.15 -7.74
CA THR A 172 -25.45 0.25 -8.58
C THR A 172 -25.47 0.66 -10.06
N ARG A 173 -25.31 1.95 -10.36
CA ARG A 173 -25.54 2.51 -11.71
C ARG A 173 -24.30 3.12 -12.35
N GLY A 174 -23.17 3.22 -11.63
CA GLY A 174 -22.01 4.00 -12.03
C GLY A 174 -22.26 5.50 -11.90
N PHE A 175 -21.63 6.30 -12.76
CA PHE A 175 -21.78 7.75 -12.74
C PHE A 175 -23.18 8.22 -13.19
N GLU A 176 -23.79 9.09 -12.40
CA GLU A 176 -25.08 9.69 -12.74
C GLU A 176 -24.90 10.95 -13.60
N ALA A 177 -24.86 10.78 -14.93
CA ALA A 177 -24.74 11.89 -15.88
C ALA A 177 -25.90 12.92 -15.78
N THR A 178 -27.10 12.45 -15.43
CA THR A 178 -28.26 13.31 -15.19
C THR A 178 -28.33 13.70 -13.72
N GLY A 179 -28.32 14.99 -13.42
CA GLY A 179 -28.32 15.48 -12.04
C GLY A 179 -26.94 15.91 -11.53
N SER A 180 -25.95 16.04 -12.43
CA SER A 180 -24.65 16.63 -12.10
C SER A 180 -24.80 17.97 -11.39
N ARG A 181 -23.96 18.19 -10.39
CA ARG A 181 -23.86 19.49 -9.72
C ARG A 181 -22.99 20.41 -10.57
N LYS A 182 -23.49 21.60 -10.86
CA LYS A 182 -22.84 22.56 -11.77
C LYS A 182 -22.32 23.76 -11.00
N LEU A 183 -21.03 24.04 -11.11
CA LEU A 183 -20.38 25.21 -10.54
C LEU A 183 -19.98 26.13 -11.70
N SER A 184 -20.64 27.29 -11.81
CA SER A 184 -20.39 28.23 -12.91
C SER A 184 -19.40 29.30 -12.49
N PHE A 185 -18.49 29.65 -13.39
CA PHE A 185 -17.43 30.63 -13.18
C PHE A 185 -17.60 31.79 -14.15
N GLN A 186 -17.05 32.96 -13.79
CA GLN A 186 -16.97 34.09 -14.72
C GLN A 186 -15.88 33.88 -15.78
N ARG A 187 -14.85 33.11 -15.43
CA ARG A 187 -13.69 32.77 -16.25
C ARG A 187 -13.85 31.37 -16.85
N THR A 188 -13.03 31.03 -17.84
CA THR A 188 -13.09 29.71 -18.48
C THR A 188 -12.20 28.73 -17.72
N PRO A 189 -12.74 27.71 -17.03
CA PRO A 189 -11.92 26.72 -16.36
C PRO A 189 -11.22 25.84 -17.40
N ARG A 190 -9.93 25.61 -17.20
CA ARG A 190 -9.07 24.77 -18.05
C ARG A 190 -8.64 23.47 -17.37
N GLN A 191 -8.52 23.49 -16.05
CA GLN A 191 -8.09 22.35 -15.26
C GLN A 191 -8.70 22.42 -13.86
N VAL A 192 -8.96 21.27 -13.27
CA VAL A 192 -9.37 21.11 -11.88
C VAL A 192 -8.48 20.07 -11.22
N GLU A 193 -8.19 20.24 -9.94
CA GLU A 193 -7.63 19.21 -9.08
C GLU A 193 -8.35 19.14 -7.76
N VAL A 194 -8.17 18.00 -7.11
CA VAL A 194 -8.79 17.62 -5.86
C VAL A 194 -7.74 17.44 -4.76
N PHE A 195 -8.02 17.94 -3.56
CA PHE A 195 -7.20 17.76 -2.36
C PHE A 195 -7.96 18.17 -1.10
N ASP A 196 -7.64 17.65 0.07
CA ASP A 196 -8.14 18.19 1.33
C ASP A 196 -7.31 19.43 1.72
N ALA A 197 -7.85 20.63 1.48
CA ALA A 197 -7.13 21.88 1.71
C ALA A 197 -7.17 22.32 3.17
N ASN A 198 -8.16 21.86 3.94
CA ASN A 198 -8.43 22.35 5.29
C ASN A 198 -8.22 21.29 6.39
N GLY A 199 -7.95 20.04 6.00
CA GLY A 199 -7.74 18.89 6.89
C GLY A 199 -9.03 18.34 7.51
N ASP A 200 -10.18 18.54 6.88
CA ASP A 200 -11.49 18.09 7.39
C ASP A 200 -11.90 16.69 6.89
N GLY A 201 -11.07 16.08 6.04
CA GLY A 201 -11.30 14.77 5.45
C GLY A 201 -12.27 14.75 4.28
N ILE A 202 -12.73 15.92 3.80
CA ILE A 202 -13.53 16.07 2.58
C ILE A 202 -12.64 16.66 1.49
N THR A 203 -12.82 16.19 0.27
CA THR A 203 -12.06 16.70 -0.86
C THR A 203 -12.53 18.11 -1.27
N ASP A 204 -11.57 19.02 -1.45
CA ASP A 204 -11.71 20.37 -1.97
C ASP A 204 -11.24 20.46 -3.44
N LEU A 205 -11.52 21.59 -4.12
CA LEU A 205 -11.09 21.82 -5.50
C LEU A 205 -10.17 23.02 -5.65
N ALA A 206 -9.09 22.87 -6.42
CA ALA A 206 -8.40 23.99 -7.06
C ALA A 206 -8.70 23.99 -8.56
N VAL A 207 -9.06 25.16 -9.09
CA VAL A 207 -9.47 25.32 -10.49
C VAL A 207 -8.58 26.35 -11.15
N CYS A 208 -8.05 25.96 -12.30
CA CYS A 208 -7.27 26.84 -13.12
C CYS A 208 -8.09 27.45 -14.26
N ASN A 209 -7.95 28.75 -14.48
CA ASN A 209 -8.64 29.47 -15.54
C ASN A 209 -7.75 29.83 -16.73
N ASP A 210 -8.39 30.19 -17.85
CA ASP A 210 -7.75 30.62 -19.10
C ASP A 210 -6.96 31.92 -19.01
N ASP A 211 -7.36 32.83 -18.13
CA ASP A 211 -6.66 34.07 -17.80
C ASP A 211 -5.48 33.87 -16.83
N SER A 212 -5.12 32.61 -16.57
CA SER A 212 -4.09 32.20 -15.63
C SER A 212 -4.44 32.49 -14.17
N THR A 213 -5.69 32.73 -13.78
CA THR A 213 -6.05 32.84 -12.35
C THR A 213 -6.47 31.49 -11.77
N THR A 214 -6.38 31.35 -10.44
CA THR A 214 -6.79 30.13 -9.71
C THR A 214 -8.00 30.41 -8.82
N ASP A 215 -9.02 29.56 -8.89
CA ASP A 215 -10.14 29.53 -7.93
C ASP A 215 -9.97 28.36 -6.96
N LEU A 216 -9.98 28.61 -5.65
CA LEU A 216 -10.02 27.57 -4.61
C LEU A 216 -11.44 27.41 -4.09
N ILE A 217 -11.90 26.17 -3.99
CA ILE A 217 -13.25 25.79 -3.55
C ILE A 217 -13.09 24.81 -2.39
N VAL A 218 -13.18 25.35 -1.18
CA VAL A 218 -13.13 24.55 0.05
C VAL A 218 -14.53 24.07 0.40
N GLY A 219 -14.66 22.75 0.50
CA GLY A 219 -15.80 22.02 1.03
C GLY A 219 -15.92 22.14 2.54
N GLY A 220 -16.92 21.46 3.06
CA GLY A 220 -17.31 21.44 4.46
C GLY A 220 -18.75 20.93 4.53
N ALA A 221 -19.26 20.61 5.72
CA ALA A 221 -20.62 20.05 5.88
C ALA A 221 -21.75 20.91 5.26
N THR A 222 -21.48 22.18 4.93
CA THR A 222 -22.40 23.13 4.29
C THR A 222 -21.83 23.94 3.11
N TYR A 223 -20.68 23.56 2.52
CA TYR A 223 -20.12 24.11 1.25
C TYR A 223 -20.29 25.63 1.02
N SER A 224 -19.70 26.48 1.87
CA SER A 224 -19.63 27.92 1.59
C SER A 224 -18.42 28.25 0.70
N LEU A 225 -18.68 28.58 -0.56
CA LEU A 225 -17.67 29.03 -1.52
C LEU A 225 -17.07 30.36 -1.07
N THR A 226 -15.78 30.39 -0.75
CA THR A 226 -15.02 31.63 -0.54
C THR A 226 -13.93 31.71 -1.60
N GLU A 227 -14.09 32.61 -2.56
CA GLU A 227 -13.05 32.89 -3.55
C GLU A 227 -11.85 33.50 -2.83
N ILE A 228 -10.76 32.75 -2.72
CA ILE A 228 -9.46 33.28 -2.32
C ILE A 228 -8.71 33.56 -3.61
N ASP A 229 -8.63 34.84 -3.99
CA ASP A 229 -7.70 35.27 -5.04
C ASP A 229 -6.28 34.99 -4.53
N ALA A 230 -5.71 33.87 -4.96
CA ALA A 230 -4.39 33.44 -4.54
C ALA A 230 -3.28 34.34 -5.11
N GLY A 231 -3.61 35.35 -5.93
CA GLY A 231 -2.66 36.31 -6.52
C GLY A 231 -1.55 35.64 -7.33
N THR A 232 -1.75 34.39 -7.74
CA THR A 232 -0.73 33.54 -8.36
C THR A 232 -1.21 33.01 -9.71
N PRO A 233 -0.40 33.15 -10.77
CA PRO A 233 -0.77 32.67 -12.07
C PRO A 233 -0.78 31.13 -12.10
N CYS A 234 -1.86 30.52 -12.58
CA CYS A 234 -1.77 29.22 -13.21
C CYS A 234 -0.79 29.34 -14.38
N LEU A 235 0.37 28.74 -14.25
CA LEU A 235 1.19 28.56 -15.43
C LEU A 235 0.50 27.58 -16.38
N SER A 236 0.95 27.60 -17.63
CA SER A 236 0.65 26.59 -18.66
C SER A 236 0.94 25.13 -18.27
N GLY A 237 1.32 24.88 -17.01
CA GLY A 237 1.63 23.61 -16.40
C GLY A 237 0.47 23.12 -15.52
N ARG A 238 -0.03 21.97 -15.92
CA ARG A 238 -0.87 21.03 -15.19
C ARG A 238 -0.77 21.20 -13.65
N PHE A 239 -1.87 21.60 -12.98
CA PHE A 239 -2.07 21.25 -11.56
C PHE A 239 -1.94 19.73 -11.41
N LEU A 240 -1.48 19.22 -10.27
CA LEU A 240 -1.35 17.78 -10.07
C LEU A 240 -2.39 17.28 -9.06
N PRO A 241 -3.09 16.16 -9.36
CA PRO A 241 -4.06 15.59 -8.44
C PRO A 241 -3.35 15.15 -7.17
N THR A 242 -3.92 15.47 -6.01
CA THR A 242 -3.59 14.75 -4.78
C THR A 242 -4.65 13.67 -4.61
N ASN A 243 -4.23 12.41 -4.69
CA ASN A 243 -5.10 11.26 -4.96
C ASN A 243 -5.85 10.76 -3.70
N GLY A 244 -6.30 11.63 -2.77
CA GLY A 244 -6.87 11.20 -1.49
C GLY A 244 -5.90 10.44 -0.55
N VAL A 245 -4.76 9.98 -1.07
CA VAL A 245 -3.59 9.47 -0.36
C VAL A 245 -2.43 10.41 -0.69
N ALA A 246 -1.86 11.04 0.33
CA ALA A 246 -0.83 12.06 0.17
C ALA A 246 0.51 11.49 -0.35
N ARG A 247 0.65 11.29 -1.66
CA ARG A 247 1.96 11.12 -2.36
C ARG A 247 1.96 11.92 -3.66
N ARG A 248 3.00 12.76 -3.86
CA ARG A 248 2.94 13.99 -4.68
C ARG A 248 3.96 14.00 -5.82
N THR A 249 3.49 14.18 -7.05
CA THR A 249 4.28 14.33 -8.29
C THR A 249 4.76 15.78 -8.48
N ALA A 250 5.77 16.04 -9.31
CA ALA A 250 6.13 17.40 -9.76
C ALA A 250 6.20 17.51 -11.29
N VAL A 251 5.84 18.67 -11.86
CA VAL A 251 5.86 18.96 -13.31
C VAL A 251 6.96 19.99 -13.63
N PHE A 252 7.63 19.82 -14.77
CA PHE A 252 8.76 20.64 -15.22
C PHE A 252 8.45 21.44 -16.51
N SER A 253 7.31 22.12 -16.60
CA SER A 253 7.02 22.88 -17.82
C SER A 253 7.55 24.32 -17.75
N GLN A 254 8.65 24.58 -18.48
CA GLN A 254 9.21 25.90 -18.82
C GLN A 254 9.87 26.73 -17.69
N PRO A 255 10.75 27.72 -18.02
CA PRO A 255 11.45 28.50 -17.00
C PRO A 255 10.50 29.52 -16.35
N ASN A 256 10.11 29.23 -15.11
CA ASN A 256 9.76 30.14 -14.01
C ASN A 256 8.38 29.87 -13.40
N GLU A 257 8.40 29.12 -12.29
CA GLU A 257 7.37 28.98 -11.24
C GLU A 257 6.58 27.65 -11.28
N THR A 258 6.21 27.13 -10.12
CA THR A 258 5.35 25.96 -9.89
C THR A 258 4.72 26.11 -8.51
N LEU A 259 3.43 25.76 -8.39
CA LEU A 259 2.59 26.00 -7.21
C LEU A 259 2.61 24.82 -6.23
N TRP A 260 2.32 25.12 -4.96
CA TRP A 260 2.38 24.20 -3.82
C TRP A 260 1.09 24.26 -3.00
N PHE A 261 0.57 23.12 -2.54
CA PHE A 261 -0.49 23.04 -1.53
C PHE A 261 -0.17 21.92 -0.52
N SER A 262 0.00 22.21 0.77
CA SER A 262 0.31 21.24 1.84
C SER A 262 -0.92 20.91 2.69
N GLU A 263 -1.05 19.66 3.14
CA GLU A 263 -1.87 19.35 4.33
C GLU A 263 -1.16 19.93 5.57
N GLY A 264 -1.91 20.57 6.47
CA GLY A 264 -1.38 21.14 7.71
C GLY A 264 -1.10 22.64 7.70
N GLY A 265 -1.51 23.36 6.65
CA GLY A 265 -1.41 24.82 6.59
C GLY A 265 -0.27 25.31 5.73
N ILE A 266 -0.60 26.34 4.96
CA ILE A 266 0.21 27.00 3.94
C ILE A 266 1.60 27.36 4.50
N SER A 267 2.66 26.73 3.97
CA SER A 267 4.00 27.32 4.02
C SER A 267 4.75 27.09 2.71
N VAL A 268 4.63 28.07 1.81
CA VAL A 268 5.48 28.15 0.63
C VAL A 268 6.75 28.89 1.02
N ARG A 269 7.89 28.21 1.08
CA ARG A 269 9.19 28.89 0.97
C ARG A 269 9.53 29.03 -0.51
N GLN A 270 8.99 30.07 -1.15
CA GLN A 270 9.57 30.53 -2.42
C GLN A 270 11.00 31.00 -2.13
N THR A 271 11.98 30.24 -2.60
CA THR A 271 13.34 30.74 -2.75
C THR A 271 13.55 30.97 -4.24
N ALA A 272 13.88 32.19 -4.62
CA ALA A 272 14.08 32.56 -6.02
C ALA A 272 15.05 31.58 -6.71
N GLY A 273 14.59 30.91 -7.77
CA GLY A 273 15.39 29.97 -8.59
C GLY A 273 15.03 28.48 -8.47
N MET A 274 14.22 28.09 -7.49
CA MET A 274 13.68 26.71 -7.37
C MET A 274 12.43 26.55 -8.27
N ARG A 275 12.28 25.39 -8.92
CA ARG A 275 11.39 25.18 -10.07
C ARG A 275 10.35 24.08 -9.92
N ALA A 276 10.62 23.03 -9.16
CA ALA A 276 9.69 21.93 -8.94
C ALA A 276 9.94 21.33 -7.56
N ALA A 277 8.95 20.64 -7.01
CA ALA A 277 9.16 19.81 -5.85
C ALA A 277 8.19 18.65 -5.70
N ALA A 278 8.73 17.52 -5.24
CA ALA A 278 7.98 16.35 -4.82
C ALA A 278 8.15 16.14 -3.31
N TRP A 279 7.17 15.49 -2.71
CA TRP A 279 7.17 15.15 -1.29
C TRP A 279 6.84 13.68 -1.15
N GLY A 280 7.67 12.96 -0.42
CA GLY A 280 7.36 11.63 0.09
C GLY A 280 7.57 11.56 1.60
N PRO A 281 7.35 10.37 2.19
CA PRO A 281 7.47 10.16 3.63
C PRO A 281 8.87 10.44 4.20
N HIS A 282 9.90 10.54 3.34
CA HIS A 282 11.31 10.75 3.73
C HIS A 282 11.84 12.14 3.34
N GLY A 283 11.05 12.94 2.62
CA GLY A 283 11.10 14.40 2.69
C GLY A 283 10.79 15.12 1.38
N VAL A 284 11.47 16.24 1.15
CA VAL A 284 11.16 17.16 0.04
C VAL A 284 12.28 17.12 -0.97
N VAL A 285 11.94 16.78 -2.20
CA VAL A 285 12.81 16.97 -3.35
C VAL A 285 12.44 18.29 -4.00
N TRP A 286 13.40 19.19 -4.24
CA TRP A 286 13.20 20.35 -5.10
C TRP A 286 14.24 20.42 -6.22
N ALA A 287 13.96 21.16 -7.29
CA ALA A 287 14.85 21.21 -8.45
C ALA A 287 15.11 22.64 -8.95
N THR A 288 16.21 22.81 -9.68
CA THR A 288 16.57 24.01 -10.45
C THR A 288 16.60 23.65 -11.94
N SER A 289 17.16 24.51 -12.80
CA SER A 289 17.44 24.17 -14.20
C SER A 289 18.48 23.07 -14.38
N LEU A 290 19.29 22.80 -13.35
CA LEU A 290 20.51 22.02 -13.47
C LEU A 290 20.61 20.89 -12.46
N HIS A 291 19.93 20.98 -11.32
CA HIS A 291 20.08 20.04 -10.21
C HIS A 291 18.76 19.79 -9.49
N PHE A 292 18.59 18.57 -8.99
CA PHE A 292 17.72 18.20 -7.89
C PHE A 292 18.42 18.41 -6.54
N TYR A 293 17.63 18.64 -5.49
CA TYR A 293 18.03 18.91 -4.12
C TYR A 293 17.06 18.18 -3.19
N PHE A 294 17.56 17.58 -2.13
CA PHE A 294 16.80 16.68 -1.28
C PHE A 294 16.81 17.15 0.18
N SER A 295 15.84 16.67 0.97
CA SER A 295 15.67 17.01 2.39
C SER A 295 16.86 16.63 3.26
N ASP A 296 17.62 15.61 2.87
CA ASP A 296 18.86 15.17 3.51
C ASP A 296 20.09 16.04 3.17
N GLY A 297 19.92 17.02 2.27
CA GLY A 297 20.99 17.91 1.81
C GLY A 297 21.74 17.41 0.57
N GLY A 298 21.36 16.26 0.00
CA GLY A 298 21.91 15.73 -1.25
C GLY A 298 21.56 16.60 -2.47
N THR A 299 22.36 16.48 -3.53
CA THR A 299 22.08 17.10 -4.83
C THR A 299 22.49 16.21 -5.99
N ALA A 300 21.72 16.19 -7.07
CA ALA A 300 22.06 15.46 -8.30
C ALA A 300 21.82 16.32 -9.54
N PRO A 301 22.67 16.25 -10.59
CA PRO A 301 22.43 16.97 -11.83
C PRO A 301 21.19 16.44 -12.54
N MET A 302 20.44 17.32 -13.21
CA MET A 302 19.35 16.90 -14.09
C MET A 302 19.94 16.19 -15.31
N PRO A 303 19.52 14.94 -15.61
CA PRO A 303 20.06 14.16 -16.72
C PRO A 303 19.69 14.76 -18.09
N GLU A 304 18.45 15.25 -18.23
CA GLU A 304 17.94 16.08 -19.32
C GLU A 304 16.61 16.75 -18.90
N PHE A 305 15.93 17.47 -19.79
CA PHE A 305 14.59 17.98 -19.51
C PHE A 305 13.63 16.81 -19.29
N ALA A 306 13.15 16.68 -18.05
CA ALA A 306 12.03 15.80 -17.71
C ALA A 306 10.71 16.55 -17.90
N ASP A 307 9.64 15.84 -18.27
CA ASP A 307 8.28 16.38 -18.37
C ASP A 307 7.54 16.24 -17.03
N GLU A 308 7.68 15.07 -16.39
CA GLU A 308 7.11 14.73 -15.08
C GLU A 308 8.15 13.95 -14.24
N LEU A 309 8.03 14.01 -12.91
CA LEU A 309 8.83 13.21 -11.97
C LEU A 309 7.96 12.58 -10.88
N GLY A 310 8.35 11.39 -10.42
CA GLY A 310 7.84 10.78 -9.19
C GLY A 310 8.98 10.37 -8.26
N THR A 311 8.69 10.32 -6.96
CA THR A 311 9.64 9.89 -5.93
C THR A 311 8.99 8.88 -5.00
N ALA A 312 9.77 7.90 -4.53
CA ALA A 312 9.40 6.92 -3.52
C ALA A 312 10.63 6.10 -3.12
N ASP A 313 10.59 5.41 -1.99
CA ASP A 313 11.55 4.37 -1.63
C ASP A 313 11.23 3.09 -2.45
N LEU A 314 11.96 2.88 -3.55
CA LEU A 314 11.65 1.82 -4.52
C LEU A 314 12.51 0.55 -4.30
N ASP A 315 13.50 0.58 -3.42
CA ASP A 315 14.27 -0.60 -3.04
C ASP A 315 14.10 -1.04 -1.58
N GLY A 316 13.46 -0.22 -0.74
CA GLY A 316 13.13 -0.50 0.65
C GLY A 316 14.26 -0.16 1.61
N ASP A 317 15.23 0.66 1.21
CA ASP A 317 16.38 1.03 2.04
C ASP A 317 16.13 2.27 2.93
N GLY A 318 14.98 2.93 2.73
CA GLY A 318 14.51 4.07 3.50
C GLY A 318 14.90 5.44 2.96
N ASP A 319 15.54 5.51 1.78
CA ASP A 319 15.75 6.75 1.05
C ASP A 319 14.79 6.90 -0.16
N GLU A 320 14.57 8.13 -0.64
CA GLU A 320 13.67 8.38 -1.77
C GLU A 320 14.42 8.30 -3.10
N ASP A 321 14.01 7.37 -3.95
CA ASP A 321 14.42 7.22 -5.34
C ASP A 321 13.66 8.17 -6.28
N LEU A 322 14.12 8.23 -7.53
CA LEU A 322 13.58 9.16 -8.52
C LEU A 322 13.23 8.47 -9.84
N VAL A 323 12.00 8.65 -10.29
CA VAL A 323 11.56 8.27 -11.64
C VAL A 323 11.32 9.54 -12.45
N LEU A 324 11.95 9.65 -13.60
CA LEU A 324 11.80 10.78 -14.53
C LEU A 324 11.17 10.34 -15.83
N ALA A 325 10.15 11.06 -16.28
CA ALA A 325 9.68 10.96 -17.66
C ALA A 325 10.46 11.94 -18.54
N LEU A 326 11.22 11.42 -19.50
CA LEU A 326 12.11 12.22 -20.33
C LEU A 326 11.46 12.48 -21.70
N GLY A 327 11.59 13.72 -22.20
CA GLY A 327 10.85 14.22 -23.38
C GLY A 327 11.10 13.51 -24.72
N ALA A 328 12.02 12.54 -24.78
CA ALA A 328 12.25 11.66 -25.93
C ALA A 328 11.52 10.30 -25.84
N GLY A 329 10.70 10.10 -24.82
CA GLY A 329 9.80 8.95 -24.71
C GLY A 329 10.26 7.85 -23.77
N ASN A 330 11.41 7.96 -23.11
CA ASN A 330 11.82 6.99 -22.08
C ASN A 330 11.48 7.51 -20.69
N MET A 331 11.21 6.60 -19.75
CA MET A 331 11.32 6.92 -18.33
C MET A 331 12.61 6.34 -17.76
N GLN A 332 13.25 7.08 -16.87
CA GLN A 332 14.49 6.67 -16.24
C GLN A 332 14.31 6.68 -14.73
N LEU A 333 14.56 5.53 -14.12
CA LEU A 333 14.72 5.36 -12.69
C LEU A 333 16.17 5.66 -12.29
N PHE A 334 16.30 6.38 -11.18
CA PHE A 334 17.54 6.66 -10.50
C PHE A 334 17.44 6.21 -9.05
N GLU A 335 18.44 5.44 -8.63
CA GLU A 335 18.64 5.00 -7.24
C GLU A 335 19.28 6.14 -6.46
N ASN A 336 18.74 6.44 -5.29
CA ASN A 336 19.45 7.24 -4.31
C ASN A 336 20.43 6.34 -3.55
N THR A 337 21.69 6.78 -3.45
CA THR A 337 22.78 5.97 -2.86
C THR A 337 23.27 6.56 -1.53
N GLY A 338 22.55 7.55 -1.00
CA GLY A 338 23.01 8.48 0.04
C GLY A 338 24.17 9.41 -0.37
N ALA A 339 24.83 9.17 -1.51
CA ALA A 339 25.85 10.04 -2.10
C ALA A 339 25.32 10.87 -3.28
N GLY A 340 24.05 10.68 -3.64
CA GLY A 340 23.39 11.23 -4.82
C GLY A 340 22.74 10.13 -5.67
N PHE A 341 22.25 10.52 -6.84
CA PHE A 341 21.43 9.68 -7.70
C PHE A 341 22.24 9.02 -8.81
N ALA A 342 22.09 7.70 -8.96
CA ALA A 342 22.70 6.92 -10.02
C ALA A 342 21.64 6.35 -10.97
N PRO A 343 21.81 6.43 -12.31
CA PRO A 343 20.87 5.79 -13.23
C PRO A 343 20.79 4.29 -12.96
N ARG A 344 19.58 3.78 -12.70
CA ARG A 344 19.37 2.40 -12.25
C ARG A 344 18.66 1.51 -13.26
N GLN A 345 17.59 2.01 -13.87
CA GLN A 345 16.80 1.27 -14.85
C GLN A 345 16.09 2.23 -15.81
N THR A 346 16.03 1.86 -17.09
CA THR A 346 15.19 2.55 -18.08
C THR A 346 13.90 1.74 -18.27
N PHE A 347 12.76 2.41 -18.22
CA PHE A 347 11.48 1.84 -18.63
C PHE A 347 11.20 2.29 -20.06
N ASP A 348 11.13 1.31 -20.96
CA ASP A 348 10.74 1.55 -22.35
C ASP A 348 9.30 2.06 -22.38
N HIS A 349 9.13 3.32 -22.75
CA HIS A 349 7.84 3.96 -22.90
C HIS A 349 7.61 4.31 -24.37
N VAL A 350 6.42 3.98 -24.87
CA VAL A 350 6.12 4.15 -26.30
C VAL A 350 5.65 5.58 -26.55
N ASN A 351 6.61 6.53 -26.58
CA ASN A 351 6.54 7.86 -27.20
C ASN A 351 5.14 8.53 -27.16
N SER A 352 4.54 8.63 -25.96
CA SER A 352 3.13 9.02 -25.82
C SER A 352 2.88 10.54 -25.83
N GLY A 353 3.92 11.36 -25.65
CA GLY A 353 3.81 12.83 -25.54
C GLY A 353 2.99 13.31 -24.32
N LEU A 354 2.50 12.39 -23.49
CA LEU A 354 1.76 12.65 -22.25
C LEU A 354 2.19 11.58 -21.24
N ALA A 355 3.40 11.70 -20.71
CA ALA A 355 3.85 10.80 -19.66
C ALA A 355 3.15 11.19 -18.35
N HIS A 356 1.92 10.71 -18.14
CA HIS A 356 1.17 10.85 -16.88
C HIS A 356 1.81 9.95 -15.80
N LEU A 357 3.02 10.28 -15.37
CA LEU A 357 3.82 9.48 -14.45
C LEU A 357 3.28 9.60 -13.02
N ARG A 358 2.95 8.48 -12.39
CA ARG A 358 2.59 8.41 -10.97
C ARG A 358 3.44 7.36 -10.27
N VAL A 359 3.76 7.63 -9.01
CA VAL A 359 4.46 6.68 -8.13
C VAL A 359 3.61 6.55 -6.88
N VAL A 360 2.99 5.38 -6.71
CA VAL A 360 2.03 5.09 -5.64
C VAL A 360 1.84 3.58 -5.50
N ASP A 361 1.64 3.12 -4.27
CA ASP A 361 1.30 1.75 -3.92
C ASP A 361 -0.11 1.36 -4.44
N PHE A 362 -0.18 0.67 -5.58
CA PHE A 362 -1.46 0.21 -6.17
C PHE A 362 -1.90 -1.13 -5.60
N ASP A 363 -0.98 -1.94 -5.09
CA ASP A 363 -1.26 -3.28 -4.59
C ASP A 363 -1.33 -3.37 -3.05
N GLN A 364 -1.24 -2.21 -2.39
CA GLN A 364 -1.36 -1.99 -0.96
C GLN A 364 -0.39 -2.84 -0.14
N ASP A 365 0.75 -3.19 -0.71
CA ASP A 365 1.74 -4.04 -0.06
C ASP A 365 2.84 -3.26 0.68
N GLY A 366 2.71 -1.93 0.66
CA GLY A 366 3.59 -0.98 1.33
C GLY A 366 4.75 -0.51 0.46
N ARG A 367 4.91 -1.02 -0.76
CA ARG A 367 5.92 -0.56 -1.73
C ARG A 367 5.25 0.22 -2.85
N ASP A 368 5.81 1.39 -3.18
CA ASP A 368 5.23 2.19 -4.26
C ASP A 368 5.50 1.57 -5.63
N ASP A 369 4.48 1.60 -6.49
CA ASP A 369 4.53 1.17 -7.87
C ASP A 369 4.70 2.35 -8.83
N VAL A 370 5.16 2.08 -10.05
CA VAL A 370 5.32 3.11 -11.09
C VAL A 370 4.24 2.98 -12.15
N PHE A 371 3.45 4.02 -12.35
CA PHE A 371 2.35 4.06 -13.31
C PHE A 371 2.57 5.11 -14.39
N TRP A 372 2.15 4.80 -15.62
CA TRP A 372 2.05 5.78 -16.70
C TRP A 372 0.97 5.41 -17.71
N VAL A 373 0.66 6.35 -18.60
CA VAL A 373 -0.29 6.16 -19.70
C VAL A 373 0.39 6.28 -21.06
N GLU A 374 0.09 5.30 -21.90
CA GLU A 374 0.44 5.21 -23.31
C GLU A 374 -0.80 5.53 -24.17
N PRO A 375 -0.66 5.74 -25.50
CA PRO A 375 -1.80 6.14 -26.34
C PRO A 375 -2.97 5.16 -26.37
N ALA A 376 -2.74 3.87 -26.10
CA ALA A 376 -3.75 2.80 -26.16
C ALA A 376 -3.69 1.84 -24.96
N ALA A 377 -2.97 2.21 -23.90
CA ALA A 377 -2.87 1.42 -22.68
C ALA A 377 -2.44 2.29 -21.51
N PHE A 378 -2.74 1.87 -20.29
CA PHE A 378 -1.95 2.30 -19.14
C PHE A 378 -1.10 1.14 -18.64
N VAL A 379 0.00 1.47 -18.00
CA VAL A 379 0.98 0.51 -17.51
C VAL A 379 1.21 0.76 -16.03
N VAL A 380 1.19 -0.31 -15.25
CA VAL A 380 1.69 -0.32 -13.87
C VAL A 380 2.89 -1.26 -13.81
N ARG A 381 4.00 -0.76 -13.28
CA ARG A 381 5.18 -1.51 -12.88
C ARG A 381 5.10 -1.71 -11.38
N ARG A 382 4.57 -2.86 -10.99
CA ARG A 382 4.45 -3.26 -9.59
C ARG A 382 5.82 -3.50 -8.99
N ASN A 383 6.13 -2.93 -7.85
CA ASN A 383 7.43 -3.03 -7.22
C ASN A 383 7.54 -4.30 -6.34
N ASP A 384 8.28 -5.29 -6.82
CA ASP A 384 8.57 -6.54 -6.12
C ASP A 384 9.75 -6.41 -5.14
N GLY A 385 10.28 -5.19 -4.94
CA GLY A 385 11.40 -4.86 -4.06
C GLY A 385 12.76 -4.88 -4.79
N ALA A 386 13.73 -4.14 -4.22
CA ALA A 386 15.09 -4.03 -4.74
C ALA A 386 15.16 -3.65 -6.24
N PHE A 387 14.32 -2.70 -6.67
CA PHE A 387 14.17 -2.29 -8.07
C PHE A 387 13.75 -3.41 -9.04
N THR A 388 13.07 -4.44 -8.54
CA THR A 388 12.46 -5.47 -9.38
C THR A 388 11.02 -5.10 -9.65
N PHE A 389 10.61 -5.10 -10.92
CA PHE A 389 9.27 -4.68 -11.31
C PHE A 389 8.56 -5.70 -12.18
N THR A 390 7.32 -6.05 -11.81
CA THR A 390 6.39 -6.81 -12.64
C THR A 390 5.50 -5.87 -13.43
N GLU A 391 5.43 -6.04 -14.76
CA GLU A 391 4.62 -5.18 -15.62
C GLU A 391 3.19 -5.72 -15.78
N THR A 392 2.21 -4.85 -15.59
CA THR A 392 0.83 -5.06 -16.05
C THR A 392 0.47 -3.96 -17.02
N ARG A 393 0.01 -4.34 -18.21
CA ARG A 393 -0.51 -3.42 -19.23
C ARG A 393 -2.00 -3.65 -19.40
N VAL A 394 -2.79 -2.58 -19.28
CA VAL A 394 -4.24 -2.62 -19.46
C VAL A 394 -4.60 -1.80 -20.68
N ALA A 395 -5.26 -2.44 -21.65
CA ALA A 395 -5.64 -1.79 -22.89
C ALA A 395 -6.69 -0.68 -22.66
N ILE A 396 -6.45 0.46 -23.29
CA ILE A 396 -7.38 1.57 -23.48
C ILE A 396 -7.85 1.51 -24.95
N THR A 397 -9.02 2.07 -25.25
CA THR A 397 -9.52 2.16 -26.63
C THR A 397 -8.57 2.92 -27.57
N ASP A 398 -8.82 2.87 -28.89
CA ASP A 398 -7.98 3.47 -29.95
C ASP A 398 -7.92 5.02 -29.97
N GLU A 399 -8.35 5.70 -28.90
CA GLU A 399 -8.39 7.17 -28.80
C GLU A 399 -7.37 7.68 -27.80
N ARG A 400 -6.64 8.74 -28.18
CA ARG A 400 -5.54 9.30 -27.39
C ARG A 400 -6.07 9.91 -26.08
N PRO A 401 -5.61 9.44 -24.90
CA PRO A 401 -5.93 10.06 -23.63
C PRO A 401 -5.57 11.56 -23.60
N SER A 402 -6.39 12.35 -22.94
CA SER A 402 -6.15 13.78 -22.68
C SER A 402 -6.05 14.11 -21.19
N SER A 403 -6.64 13.28 -20.32
CA SER A 403 -6.58 13.41 -18.86
C SER A 403 -6.52 12.03 -18.21
N VAL A 404 -5.82 11.94 -17.08
CA VAL A 404 -5.72 10.73 -16.26
C VAL A 404 -5.77 11.19 -14.80
N SER A 405 -6.54 10.49 -13.97
CA SER A 405 -6.65 10.73 -12.55
C SER A 405 -6.71 9.40 -11.80
N LEU A 406 -6.12 9.38 -10.60
CA LEU A 406 -6.19 8.26 -9.67
C LEU A 406 -7.00 8.69 -8.45
N GLY A 407 -7.81 7.79 -7.91
CA GLY A 407 -8.61 8.04 -6.71
C GLY A 407 -9.57 6.88 -6.45
N ASP A 408 -10.06 6.76 -5.22
CA ASP A 408 -11.04 5.72 -4.85
C ASP A 408 -12.42 6.08 -5.41
N ALA A 409 -12.80 5.50 -6.55
CA ALA A 409 -14.02 5.86 -7.24
C ALA A 409 -15.24 5.07 -6.75
N ASP A 410 -15.06 3.89 -6.16
CA ASP A 410 -16.18 3.07 -5.66
C ASP A 410 -16.28 2.95 -4.14
N GLY A 411 -15.38 3.62 -3.41
CA GLY A 411 -15.40 3.80 -1.96
C GLY A 411 -14.90 2.58 -1.20
N ASP A 412 -14.12 1.71 -1.85
CA ASP A 412 -13.62 0.46 -1.25
C ASP A 412 -12.21 0.59 -0.65
N GLY A 413 -11.61 1.78 -0.73
CA GLY A 413 -10.34 2.15 -0.13
C GLY A 413 -9.12 1.92 -1.03
N ASP A 414 -9.31 1.42 -2.25
CA ASP A 414 -8.22 1.25 -3.22
C ASP A 414 -8.21 2.36 -4.30
N LEU A 415 -7.04 2.60 -4.91
CA LEU A 415 -6.91 3.63 -5.94
C LEU A 415 -7.36 3.09 -7.30
N ASP A 416 -8.44 3.68 -7.81
CA ASP A 416 -8.94 3.44 -9.16
C ASP A 416 -8.25 4.35 -10.20
N VAL A 417 -8.42 4.00 -11.47
CA VAL A 417 -7.87 4.77 -12.60
C VAL A 417 -9.01 5.37 -13.41
N ALA A 418 -9.09 6.69 -13.54
CA ALA A 418 -9.94 7.37 -14.51
C ALA A 418 -9.12 7.90 -15.69
N ILE A 419 -9.55 7.59 -16.92
CA ILE A 419 -8.92 8.12 -18.13
C ILE A 419 -9.98 8.78 -18.99
N THR A 420 -9.67 10.00 -19.46
CA THR A 420 -10.51 10.80 -20.33
C THR A 420 -9.88 10.95 -21.70
N TRP A 421 -10.69 10.89 -22.75
CA TRP A 421 -10.27 11.17 -24.12
C TRP A 421 -11.34 11.95 -24.90
N PRO A 422 -10.93 12.80 -25.86
CA PRO A 422 -11.84 13.56 -26.70
C PRO A 422 -12.22 12.81 -27.98
N HIS A 423 -13.51 12.74 -28.26
CA HIS A 423 -14.06 12.25 -29.52
C HIS A 423 -13.96 13.36 -30.58
N GLY A 424 -12.85 13.38 -31.31
CA GLY A 424 -12.53 14.44 -32.28
C GLY A 424 -13.60 14.74 -33.33
N ALA A 425 -14.55 13.83 -33.57
CA ALA A 425 -15.67 14.01 -34.50
C ALA A 425 -16.92 14.65 -33.87
N THR A 426 -17.06 14.69 -32.54
CA THR A 426 -18.32 15.06 -31.87
C THR A 426 -18.19 16.11 -30.77
N ASP A 427 -16.99 16.66 -30.51
CA ASP A 427 -16.72 17.59 -29.40
C ASP A 427 -17.16 17.03 -28.02
N ARG A 428 -17.22 15.71 -27.88
CA ARG A 428 -17.55 15.00 -26.65
C ARG A 428 -16.28 14.48 -26.01
N THR A 429 -16.28 14.35 -24.69
CA THR A 429 -15.23 13.64 -23.96
C THR A 429 -15.84 12.45 -23.24
N THR A 430 -15.17 11.31 -23.31
CA THR A 430 -15.53 10.13 -22.51
C THR A 430 -14.48 9.95 -21.44
N THR A 431 -14.94 9.81 -20.19
CA THR A 431 -14.16 9.32 -19.07
C THR A 431 -14.59 7.89 -18.78
N ARG A 432 -13.62 6.97 -18.69
CA ARG A 432 -13.84 5.61 -18.21
C ARG A 432 -13.04 5.41 -16.93
N VAL A 433 -13.64 4.68 -15.99
CA VAL A 433 -12.96 4.24 -14.77
C VAL A 433 -12.60 2.77 -14.88
N TRP A 434 -11.41 2.42 -14.46
CA TRP A 434 -10.99 1.05 -14.19
C TRP A 434 -10.87 0.91 -12.69
N ARG A 435 -11.63 -0.02 -12.15
CA ARG A 435 -11.63 -0.28 -10.72
C ARG A 435 -10.48 -1.18 -10.35
N ASN A 436 -9.69 -0.78 -9.38
CA ASN A 436 -8.76 -1.67 -8.72
C ASN A 436 -9.57 -2.64 -7.84
N ARG A 437 -9.00 -3.80 -7.52
CA ARG A 437 -9.68 -4.85 -6.75
C ARG A 437 -8.86 -5.34 -5.59
N VAL A 438 -7.82 -4.60 -5.26
CA VAL A 438 -6.90 -4.94 -4.20
C VAL A 438 -7.47 -4.38 -2.91
N ARG A 439 -7.79 -5.27 -1.96
CA ARG A 439 -8.52 -4.95 -0.72
C ARG A 439 -8.10 -5.84 0.42
#